data_AF-A0A1F5WZP5-F1
#
_entry.id   AF-A0A1F5WZP5-F1
#
_cell.length_a   1.000
_cell.length_b   1.000
_cell.length_c   1.000
_cell.angle_alpha   90.00
_cell.angle_beta   90.00
_cell.angle_gamma   90.00
#
_symmetry.space_group_name_H-M   'P 1'
#
loop_
_entity.id
_entity.type
_entity.pdbx_description
1 polymer ?
#
loop_
_entity_poly.entity_id
_entity_poly.type
_entity_poly.pdbx_seq_one_letter_code
_entity_poly.pdbx_strand_id
1 'polypeptide(L)'
;MAQNKQGFIQIIIIVVLLVIILSLLGVSLSSLFSNPLLQNNFGVVWGWVSNVWTNYLSVPFVAIWNVFKTLIWQPLTGGFGS
;
A
#
# COMPACT_ATOMS: atom_id res chain seq x y z
N MET A 1 -23.42 12.74 -10.61
CA MET A 1 -22.08 12.09 -10.60
C MET A 1 -21.24 12.72 -9.50
N ALA A 2 -21.40 12.26 -8.26
CA ALA A 2 -20.71 12.82 -7.09
C ALA A 2 -19.36 12.08 -6.86
N GLN A 3 -18.32 12.63 -7.48
CA GLN A 3 -16.94 12.75 -7.04
C GLN A 3 -16.44 11.82 -5.90
N ASN A 4 -15.64 10.82 -6.28
CA ASN A 4 -14.85 9.88 -5.47
C ASN A 4 -13.69 10.54 -4.68
N LYS A 5 -13.93 11.69 -4.04
CA LYS A 5 -12.88 12.52 -3.39
C LYS A 5 -12.34 11.93 -2.09
N GLN A 6 -13.11 11.07 -1.44
CA GLN A 6 -12.73 10.49 -0.15
C GLN A 6 -11.59 9.47 -0.28
N GLY A 7 -11.56 8.69 -1.37
CA GLY A 7 -10.50 7.71 -1.62
C GLY A 7 -9.12 8.33 -1.87
N PHE A 8 -9.07 9.49 -2.55
CA PHE A 8 -7.81 10.18 -2.83
C PHE A 8 -7.14 10.70 -1.55
N ILE A 9 -7.93 11.27 -0.64
CA ILE A 9 -7.43 11.77 0.65
C ILE A 9 -6.95 10.61 1.54
N GLN A 10 -7.65 9.47 1.55
CA GLN A 10 -7.20 8.27 2.29
C GLN A 10 -5.84 7.76 1.79
N ILE A 11 -5.60 7.75 0.48
CA ILE A 11 -4.31 7.33 -0.07
C ILE A 11 -3.19 8.26 0.37
N ILE A 12 -3.41 9.57 0.36
CA ILE A 12 -2.42 10.55 0.84
C ILE A 12 -2.09 10.29 2.32
N ILE A 13 -3.11 10.07 3.16
CA ILE A 13 -2.91 9.77 4.58
C ILE A 13 -2.08 8.49 4.76
N ILE A 14 -2.38 7.43 3.99
CA ILE A 14 -1.64 6.17 4.03
C ILE A 14 -0.18 6.38 3.63
N VAL A 15 0.09 7.13 2.56
CA VAL A 15 1.47 7.42 2.10
C VAL A 15 2.24 8.20 3.17
N VAL A 16 1.62 9.21 3.78
CA VAL A 16 2.24 9.99 4.86
C VAL A 16 2.56 9.10 6.07
N LEU A 17 1.61 8.26 6.50
CA LEU A 17 1.83 7.30 7.59
C LEU A 17 2.96 6.32 7.27
N LEU A 18 3.03 5.84 6.03
CA LEU A 18 4.08 4.92 5.60
C LEU A 18 5.46 5.59 5.63
N VAL A 19 5.58 6.84 5.20
CA VAL A 19 6.81 7.64 5.33
C VAL A 19 7.22 7.81 6.79
N ILE A 20 6.25 8.07 7.68
CA ILE A 20 6.50 8.19 9.13
C ILE A 20 6.99 6.87 9.70
N ILE A 21 6.33 5.75 9.41
CA ILE A 21 6.73 4.42 9.89
C ILE A 21 8.15 4.08 9.43
N LEU A 22 8.47 4.30 8.14
CA LEU A 22 9.82 4.08 7.63
C LEU A 22 10.86 4.94 8.35
N SER A 23 10.52 6.20 8.61
CA SER A 23 11.40 7.12 9.36
C SER A 23 11.61 6.66 10.82
N LEU A 24 10.57 6.15 11.48
CA LEU A 24 10.65 5.57 12.83
C LEU A 24 11.48 4.29 12.88
N LEU A 25 11.46 3.50 11.81
CA LEU A 25 12.31 2.32 11.65
C LEU A 25 13.78 2.67 11.32
N GLY A 26 14.13 3.96 11.29
CA GLY A 26 15.47 4.44 10.98
C GLY A 26 15.82 4.41 9.49
N VAL A 27 14.84 4.18 8.62
CA VAL A 27 15.04 4.16 7.16
C VAL A 27 14.90 5.58 6.63
N SER A 28 16.02 6.17 6.20
CA SER A 28 16.01 7.49 5.56
C SER A 28 15.65 7.36 4.08
N LEU A 29 14.50 7.91 3.67
CA LEU A 29 14.10 7.93 2.25
C LEU A 29 15.10 8.72 1.39
N SER A 30 15.64 9.82 1.94
CA SER A 30 16.65 10.63 1.25
C SER A 30 17.89 9.81 0.91
N SER A 31 18.42 9.01 1.84
CA SER A 31 19.60 8.16 1.59
C SER A 31 19.31 7.03 0.60
N LEU A 32 18.07 6.52 0.56
CA LEU A 32 17.66 5.51 -0.42
C LEU A 32 17.62 6.08 -1.84
N PHE A 33 17.13 7.30 -2.02
CA PHE A 33 16.99 7.93 -3.34
C PHE A 33 18.23 8.69 -3.81
N SER A 34 19.11 9.12 -2.91
CA SER A 34 20.36 9.84 -3.26
C SER A 34 21.53 8.91 -3.55
N ASN A 35 21.48 7.65 -3.11
CA ASN A 35 22.53 6.69 -3.36
C ASN A 35 22.26 5.92 -4.68
N PRO A 36 23.09 6.09 -5.72
CA PRO A 36 22.85 5.46 -7.02
C PRO A 36 22.91 3.92 -6.98
N LEU A 37 23.68 3.34 -6.06
CA LEU A 37 23.73 1.88 -5.86
C LEU A 37 22.43 1.38 -5.21
N LEU A 38 21.94 2.06 -4.17
CA LEU A 38 20.67 1.67 -3.53
C LEU A 38 19.50 1.87 -4.48
N GLN A 39 19.49 2.96 -5.25
CA GLN A 39 18.46 3.20 -6.26
C GLN A 39 18.40 2.08 -7.31
N ASN A 40 19.56 1.64 -7.81
CA ASN A 40 19.62 0.56 -8.80
C ASN A 40 19.18 -0.79 -8.20
N ASN A 41 19.70 -1.15 -7.02
CA ASN A 41 19.31 -2.40 -6.35
C ASN A 41 17.83 -2.41 -5.98
N PHE A 42 17.30 -1.30 -5.48
CA PHE A 42 15.89 -1.16 -5.15
C PHE A 42 15.02 -1.31 -6.41
N GLY A 43 15.42 -0.73 -7.54
CA GLY A 43 14.73 -0.91 -8.82
C GLY A 43 14.67 -2.38 -9.28
N VAL A 44 15.78 -3.10 -9.14
CA VAL A 44 15.85 -4.54 -9.45
C VAL A 44 14.94 -5.34 -8.52
N VAL A 45 15.08 -5.18 -7.21
CA VAL A 45 14.26 -5.88 -6.20
C VAL A 45 12.78 -5.56 -6.40
N TRP A 46 12.44 -4.29 -6.62
CA TRP A 46 11.08 -3.86 -6.88
C TRP A 46 10.52 -4.47 -8.16
N GLY A 47 11.32 -4.59 -9.22
CA GLY A 47 10.93 -5.28 -10.45
C GLY A 47 10.56 -6.75 -10.19
N TRP A 48 11.40 -7.47 -9.43
CA TRP A 48 11.13 -8.86 -9.04
C TRP A 48 9.88 -8.97 -8.16
N VAL A 49 9.76 -8.13 -7.13
CA VAL A 49 8.60 -8.09 -6.23
C VAL A 49 7.33 -7.79 -7.02
N SER A 50 7.35 -6.81 -7.91
CA SER A 50 6.21 -6.47 -8.76
C SER A 50 5.84 -7.63 -9.69
N ASN A 51 6.83 -8.31 -10.27
CA ASN A 51 6.60 -9.46 -11.14
C ASN A 51 5.99 -10.64 -10.37
N VAL A 52 6.51 -10.94 -9.18
CA VAL A 52 5.97 -12.00 -8.31
C VAL A 52 4.56 -11.64 -7.85
N TRP A 53 4.35 -10.39 -7.44
CA TRP A 53 3.05 -9.89 -7.03
C TRP A 53 2.02 -10.03 -8.14
N THR A 54 2.30 -9.47 -9.31
CA THR A 54 1.34 -9.46 -10.43
C THR A 54 1.02 -10.86 -10.92
N ASN A 55 2.03 -11.73 -11.07
CA ASN A 55 1.81 -13.06 -11.68
C ASN A 55 1.34 -14.14 -10.70
N TYR A 56 1.64 -14.04 -9.40
CA TYR A 56 1.36 -15.13 -8.46
C TYR A 56 0.51 -14.70 -7.27
N LEU A 57 0.76 -13.52 -6.69
CA LEU A 57 0.14 -13.14 -5.41
C LEU A 57 -1.13 -12.30 -5.58
N SER A 58 -1.28 -11.60 -6.71
CA SER A 58 -2.38 -10.66 -6.94
C SER A 58 -3.76 -11.34 -6.87
N VAL A 59 -3.92 -12.48 -7.54
CA VAL A 59 -5.17 -13.24 -7.60
C VAL A 59 -5.58 -13.78 -6.23
N PRO A 60 -4.75 -14.56 -5.51
CA PRO A 60 -5.13 -15.04 -4.17
C PRO A 60 -5.31 -13.89 -3.18
N PHE A 61 -4.50 -12.82 -3.28
CA PHE A 61 -4.66 -11.65 -2.43
C PHE A 61 -6.01 -10.97 -2.62
N VAL A 62 -6.47 -10.76 -3.86
CA VAL A 62 -7.78 -10.17 -4.14
C VAL A 62 -8.91 -11.05 -3.59
N ALA A 63 -8.80 -12.38 -3.72
CA ALA A 63 -9.78 -13.29 -3.15
C ALA A 63 -9.87 -13.16 -1.61
N ILE A 64 -8.72 -13.20 -0.93
CA ILE A 64 -8.64 -13.03 0.53
C ILE A 64 -9.17 -11.65 0.94
N TRP A 65 -8.79 -10.59 0.21
CA TRP A 65 -9.23 -9.23 0.48
C TRP A 65 -10.74 -9.07 0.32
N ASN A 66 -11.35 -9.71 -0.67
CA ASN A 66 -12.81 -9.69 -0.84
C ASN A 66 -13.52 -10.40 0.32
N VAL A 67 -13.02 -11.56 0.76
CA VAL A 67 -13.56 -12.27 1.93
C VAL A 67 -13.42 -11.42 3.20
N PHE A 68 -12.24 -10.84 3.45
CA PHE A 68 -12.00 -9.95 4.59
C PHE A 68 -12.93 -8.73 4.55
N LYS A 69 -13.08 -8.09 3.38
CA LYS A 69 -13.98 -6.95 3.23
C LYS A 69 -15.42 -7.32 3.56
N THR A 70 -15.92 -8.45 3.08
CA THR A 70 -17.31 -8.86 3.30
C THR A 70 -17.58 -9.31 4.72
N LEU A 71 -16.67 -10.06 5.34
CA LEU A 71 -16.90 -10.64 6.68
C LEU A 71 -16.56 -9.67 7.81
N ILE A 72 -15.53 -8.84 7.63
CA ILE A 72 -14.98 -8.00 8.69
C ILE A 72 -15.26 -6.52 8.41
N TRP A 73 -14.79 -6.01 7.27
CA TRP A 73 -14.80 -4.56 7.02
C TRP A 73 -16.19 -3.96 6.83
N GLN A 74 -17.05 -4.60 6.02
CA GLN A 74 -18.39 -4.11 5.71
C GLN A 74 -19.30 -4.10 6.95
N PRO A 75 -19.37 -5.15 7.78
CA PRO A 75 -20.16 -5.11 9.02
C PRO A 75 -19.64 -4.08 10.02
N LEU A 76 -18.31 -3.99 10.18
CA LEU A 76 -17.71 -2.99 11.08
C LEU A 76 -18.05 -1.57 10.62
N THR A 77 -17.78 -1.22 9.36
CA THR A 77 -17.99 0.15 8.85
C THR A 77 -19.45 0.48 8.54
N GLY A 78 -20.28 -0.52 8.23
CA GLY A 78 -21.72 -0.38 8.05
C GLY A 78 -22.45 -0.05 9.34
N GLY A 79 -21.95 -0.50 10.50
CA GLY A 79 -22.49 -0.12 11.82
C GLY A 79 -22.09 1.29 12.29
N PHE A 80 -21.12 1.96 11.64
CA PHE A 80 -20.72 3.34 11.92
C PHE A 80 -21.32 4.36 10.94
N GLY A 81 -22.17 3.91 10.00
CA GLY A 81 -22.76 4.73 8.93
C GLY A 81 -24.29 4.80 8.92
N SER A 82 -24.95 4.27 9.95
CA SER A 82 -26.38 4.47 10.23
C SER A 82 -26.57 5.27 11.51
#